data_AF-A0A933BAW9-F1
#
_entry.id   AF-A0A933BAW9-F1
#
_cell.length_a   1.000
_cell.length_b   1.000
_cell.length_c   1.000
_cell.angle_alpha   90.00
_cell.angle_beta   90.00
_cell.angle_gamma   90.00
#
_symmetry.space_group_name_H-M   'P 1'
#
loop_
_entity.id
_entity.type
_entity.pdbx_description
1 polymer ?
#
loop_
_entity_poly.entity_id
_entity_poly.type
_entity_poly.pdbx_seq_one_letter_code
_entity_poly.pdbx_strand_id
1 'polypeptide(L)'
;MAQKSRFLAIFLAFSLVFAGFPRFVHGASFSDSDSLPTLPSAESRIPRRTEKRVITFYSSTPDQTDDTPFITANGTRVRDGIAAANFLSFGTRVRLPELFGSKVFVIHDRMHPRFGSRVDIWVETREEAIERGVAYTTVEIY
;
A
#
# COMPACT_ATOMS: atom_id res chain seq x y z
N MET A 1 11.25 30.26 68.78
CA MET A 1 10.37 29.81 69.88
C MET A 1 9.78 28.46 69.46
N ALA A 2 10.42 27.34 69.80
CA ALA A 2 10.20 26.62 71.06
C ALA A 2 8.72 26.33 71.31
N GLN A 3 8.33 25.05 71.31
CA GLN A 3 7.91 24.35 72.54
C GLN A 3 6.90 23.20 72.28
N LYS A 4 7.39 21.97 72.53
CA LYS A 4 6.80 20.87 73.33
C LYS A 4 5.41 20.32 72.91
N SER A 5 5.33 18.99 72.72
CA SER A 5 4.81 18.04 73.74
C SER A 5 3.33 17.74 73.49
N ARG A 6 2.75 16.56 73.65
CA ARG A 6 3.11 15.21 74.12
C ARG A 6 1.78 14.44 74.05
N PHE A 7 1.83 13.12 73.83
CA PHE A 7 0.90 12.12 74.43
C PHE A 7 -0.57 12.19 73.94
N LEU A 8 -1.40 11.15 73.94
CA LEU A 8 -1.33 9.70 74.15
C LEU A 8 -2.81 9.25 74.03
N ALA A 9 -3.05 8.06 73.46
CA ALA A 9 -4.30 7.30 73.54
C ALA A 9 -5.49 7.88 72.73
N ILE A 10 -6.39 7.11 72.14
CA ILE A 10 -7.03 5.88 72.62
C ILE A 10 -7.38 5.01 71.40
N PHE A 11 -6.96 3.75 71.46
CA PHE A 11 -7.56 2.66 70.69
C PHE A 11 -9.02 2.52 71.13
N LEU A 12 -9.97 2.68 70.20
CA LEU A 12 -11.29 2.09 70.39
C LEU A 12 -11.66 1.30 69.14
N ALA A 13 -11.62 -0.02 69.34
CA ALA A 13 -12.05 -1.01 68.38
C ALA A 13 -13.53 -0.81 68.07
N PHE A 14 -13.87 -0.75 66.78
CA PHE A 14 -15.17 -1.18 66.32
C PHE A 14 -14.95 -2.21 65.21
N SER A 15 -14.92 -3.46 65.65
CA SER A 15 -15.18 -4.63 64.85
C SER A 15 -16.53 -4.46 64.15
N LEU A 16 -16.54 -4.47 62.81
CA LEU A 16 -17.56 -5.19 62.05
C LEU A 16 -17.15 -5.29 60.57
N VAL A 17 -16.58 -6.46 60.24
CA VAL A 17 -16.80 -7.27 59.03
C VAL A 17 -17.26 -6.50 57.77
N PHE A 18 -16.45 -6.49 56.71
CA PHE A 18 -16.95 -6.85 55.37
C PHE A 18 -15.80 -7.22 54.41
N ALA A 19 -15.80 -8.51 54.07
CA ALA A 19 -15.49 -9.09 52.76
C ALA A 19 -14.12 -8.80 52.11
N GLY A 20 -13.42 -9.89 51.82
CA GLY A 20 -12.15 -9.91 51.13
C GLY A 20 -12.19 -9.24 49.75
N PHE A 21 -11.24 -8.34 49.55
CA PHE A 21 -10.71 -8.04 48.23
C PHE A 21 -9.33 -8.68 48.15
N PRO A 22 -9.10 -9.71 47.31
CA PRO A 22 -7.76 -10.14 47.03
C PRO A 22 -7.01 -8.96 46.41
N ARG A 23 -5.89 -8.56 47.03
CA ARG A 23 -4.93 -7.66 46.40
C ARG A 23 -4.31 -8.39 45.22
N PHE A 24 -4.96 -8.29 44.07
CA PHE A 24 -4.37 -8.74 42.82
C PHE A 24 -3.28 -7.73 42.46
N VAL A 25 -2.06 -8.03 42.89
CA VAL A 25 -0.83 -7.45 42.36
C VAL A 25 -0.86 -7.74 40.87
N HIS A 26 -1.13 -6.72 40.05
CA HIS A 26 -1.10 -6.84 38.59
C HIS A 26 0.36 -6.86 38.14
N GLY A 27 1.06 -7.96 38.45
CA GLY A 27 2.28 -8.36 37.78
C GLY A 27 1.90 -8.89 36.40
N ALA A 28 1.62 -8.02 35.45
CA ALA A 28 1.61 -8.39 34.04
C ALA A 28 3.07 -8.40 33.57
N SER A 29 3.76 -9.52 33.78
CA SER A 29 4.93 -9.85 33.00
C SER A 29 4.45 -10.13 31.58
N PHE A 30 4.66 -9.17 30.67
CA PHE A 30 4.47 -9.39 29.24
C PHE A 30 5.64 -10.24 28.74
N SER A 31 5.53 -11.54 28.94
CA SER A 31 6.48 -12.55 28.49
C SER A 31 5.76 -13.57 27.64
N ASP A 32 5.15 -13.12 26.54
CA ASP A 32 4.71 -14.00 25.46
C ASP A 32 5.04 -13.29 24.14
N SER A 33 6.32 -13.38 23.75
CA SER A 33 6.74 -13.22 22.36
C SER A 33 6.37 -14.48 21.57
N ASP A 34 5.10 -14.88 21.65
CA ASP A 34 4.56 -15.96 20.84
C ASP A 34 4.55 -15.47 19.40
N SER A 35 5.27 -16.21 18.57
CA SER A 35 5.56 -15.95 17.17
C SER A 35 4.35 -15.40 16.41
N LEU A 36 4.42 -14.13 16.00
CA LEU A 36 3.49 -13.59 15.02
C LEU A 36 3.54 -14.47 13.76
N PRO A 37 2.39 -14.86 13.17
CA PRO A 37 2.40 -15.60 11.92
C PRO A 37 3.07 -14.72 10.85
N THR A 38 4.23 -15.16 10.36
CA THR A 38 4.89 -14.54 9.21
C THR A 38 3.95 -14.69 8.02
N LEU A 39 3.40 -13.56 7.54
CA LEU A 39 2.63 -13.57 6.31
C LEU A 39 3.53 -14.12 5.19
N PRO A 40 3.02 -14.96 4.29
CA PRO A 40 3.81 -15.46 3.17
C PRO A 40 4.36 -14.24 2.41
N SER A 41 5.70 -14.12 2.40
CA SER A 41 6.37 -13.11 1.59
C SER A 41 6.02 -13.40 0.13
N ALA A 42 5.52 -12.38 -0.58
CA ALA A 42 5.05 -12.48 -1.96
C ALA A 42 6.22 -12.63 -2.97
N GLU A 43 7.22 -13.45 -2.65
CA GLU A 43 8.45 -13.54 -3.43
C GLU A 43 8.21 -14.15 -4.82
N SER A 44 8.71 -13.41 -5.81
CA SER A 44 9.06 -13.82 -7.17
C SER A 44 8.06 -14.74 -7.88
N ARG A 45 6.87 -14.23 -8.21
CA ARG A 45 6.06 -14.83 -9.28
C ARG A 45 6.90 -14.86 -10.56
N ILE A 46 6.94 -15.97 -11.29
CA ILE A 46 7.61 -16.07 -12.59
C ILE A 46 6.67 -15.47 -13.66
N PRO A 47 7.16 -14.64 -14.61
CA PRO A 47 6.32 -14.11 -15.66
C PRO A 47 5.79 -15.26 -16.54
N ARG A 48 4.51 -15.20 -16.89
CA ARG A 48 3.88 -16.12 -17.85
C ARG A 48 4.42 -15.92 -19.25
N ARG A 49 4.73 -14.67 -19.61
CA ARG A 49 5.27 -14.30 -20.91
C ARG A 49 6.22 -13.12 -20.76
N THR A 50 7.30 -13.16 -21.54
CA THR A 50 8.26 -12.07 -21.65
C THR A 50 8.42 -11.73 -23.12
N GLU A 51 8.20 -10.47 -23.48
CA GLU A 51 8.21 -10.05 -24.89
C GLU A 51 8.64 -8.59 -25.06
N LYS A 52 9.18 -8.25 -26.23
CA LYS A 52 9.53 -6.85 -26.54
C LYS A 52 8.32 -6.10 -27.09
N ARG A 53 8.07 -4.91 -26.54
CA ARG A 53 6.96 -4.04 -26.93
C ARG A 53 7.39 -2.58 -26.95
N VAL A 54 6.65 -1.81 -27.74
CA VAL A 54 6.75 -0.35 -27.73
C VAL A 54 6.00 0.16 -26.51
N ILE A 55 6.69 0.96 -25.71
CA ILE A 55 6.20 1.61 -24.51
C ILE A 55 6.06 3.10 -24.79
N THR A 56 4.88 3.62 -24.48
CA THR A 56 4.58 5.05 -24.50
C THR A 56 4.18 5.50 -23.11
N PHE A 57 4.13 6.81 -22.93
CA PHE A 57 3.68 7.44 -21.69
C PHE A 57 2.56 8.42 -22.00
N TYR A 58 1.55 8.46 -21.14
CA TYR A 58 0.45 9.41 -21.22
C TYR A 58 0.12 9.96 -19.84
N SER A 59 -0.40 11.18 -19.82
CA SER A 59 -0.90 11.84 -18.62
C SER A 59 -2.41 12.05 -18.73
N SER A 60 -3.10 12.07 -17.59
CA SER A 60 -4.53 12.41 -17.48
C SER A 60 -4.83 13.90 -17.69
N THR A 61 -4.04 14.59 -18.50
CA THR A 61 -4.35 15.97 -18.84
C THR A 61 -5.57 15.98 -19.78
N PRO A 62 -6.53 16.93 -19.63
CA PRO A 62 -7.79 16.93 -20.39
C PRO A 62 -7.62 16.96 -21.91
N ASP A 63 -6.44 17.33 -22.40
CA ASP A 63 -6.07 17.34 -23.81
C ASP A 63 -5.66 15.96 -24.35
N GLN A 64 -5.62 14.91 -23.51
CA GLN A 64 -5.29 13.52 -23.86
C GLN A 64 -6.37 12.51 -23.47
N THR A 65 -7.44 12.94 -22.80
CA THR A 65 -8.52 12.09 -22.25
C THR A 65 -9.89 12.69 -22.56
N ASP A 66 -10.98 11.90 -22.49
CA ASP A 66 -12.34 12.44 -22.65
C ASP A 66 -12.79 13.27 -21.43
N ASP A 67 -14.05 13.70 -21.41
CA ASP A 67 -14.73 14.44 -20.34
C ASP A 67 -14.51 13.89 -18.89
N THR A 68 -13.92 12.68 -18.71
CA THR A 68 -13.58 12.05 -17.43
C THR A 68 -12.09 11.67 -17.26
N PRO A 69 -11.15 12.64 -17.23
CA PRO A 69 -9.69 12.41 -17.31
C PRO A 69 -9.08 11.48 -16.25
N PHE A 70 -9.76 11.36 -15.10
CA PHE A 70 -9.27 10.60 -13.96
C PHE A 70 -9.95 9.25 -13.76
N ILE A 71 -10.85 8.83 -14.66
CA ILE A 71 -11.56 7.55 -14.58
C ILE A 71 -10.98 6.62 -15.65
N THR A 72 -10.37 5.50 -15.25
CA THR A 72 -9.88 4.51 -16.22
C THR A 72 -11.03 3.74 -16.87
N ALA A 73 -10.78 3.03 -17.97
CA ALA A 73 -11.77 2.17 -18.63
C ALA A 73 -12.42 1.09 -17.72
N ASN A 74 -11.84 0.81 -16.55
CA ASN A 74 -12.41 -0.08 -15.53
C ASN A 74 -13.17 0.65 -14.41
N GLY A 75 -13.45 1.95 -14.56
CA GLY A 75 -14.18 2.77 -13.59
C GLY A 75 -13.39 3.17 -12.33
N THR A 76 -12.08 2.91 -12.30
CA THR A 76 -11.21 3.25 -11.15
C THR A 76 -10.55 4.61 -11.33
N ARG A 77 -10.21 5.30 -10.23
CA ARG A 77 -9.40 6.51 -10.32
C ARG A 77 -7.98 6.20 -10.78
N VAL A 78 -7.43 7.06 -11.63
CA VAL A 78 -6.01 7.00 -12.03
C VAL A 78 -5.10 7.18 -10.82
N ARG A 79 -3.99 6.45 -10.82
CA ARG A 79 -2.97 6.42 -9.78
C ARG A 79 -1.71 5.82 -10.38
N ASP A 80 -0.60 6.03 -9.68
CA ASP A 80 0.67 5.41 -10.05
C ASP A 80 0.54 3.88 -10.17
N GLY A 81 1.22 3.33 -11.17
CA GLY A 81 1.17 1.89 -11.47
C GLY A 81 0.02 1.47 -12.39
N ILE A 82 -0.68 2.41 -13.03
CA ILE A 82 -1.67 2.08 -14.06
C ILE A 82 -1.04 2.05 -15.45
N ALA A 83 -1.48 1.11 -16.26
CA ALA A 83 -1.10 0.98 -17.66
C ALA A 83 -2.31 0.71 -18.55
N ALA A 84 -2.21 1.11 -19.82
CA ALA A 84 -3.16 0.85 -20.87
C ALA A 84 -2.56 -0.12 -21.90
N ALA A 85 -3.32 -1.14 -22.28
CA ALA A 85 -2.95 -2.04 -23.36
C ALA A 85 -4.21 -2.69 -23.92
N ASN A 86 -4.32 -2.84 -25.24
CA ASN A 86 -5.52 -3.45 -25.84
C ASN A 86 -5.47 -4.98 -25.88
N PHE A 87 -4.28 -5.56 -26.01
CA PHE A 87 -4.07 -7.00 -26.15
C PHE A 87 -4.03 -7.79 -24.84
N LEU A 88 -4.12 -7.10 -23.70
CA LEU A 88 -4.08 -7.71 -22.36
C LEU A 88 -5.43 -7.57 -21.67
N SER A 89 -5.88 -8.56 -20.89
CA SER A 89 -7.07 -8.44 -20.07
C SER A 89 -6.89 -7.37 -18.98
N PHE A 90 -7.99 -6.77 -18.51
CA PHE A 90 -7.93 -5.90 -17.34
C PHE A 90 -7.43 -6.67 -16.11
N GLY A 91 -6.70 -6.01 -15.22
CA GLY A 91 -6.08 -6.61 -14.04
C GLY A 91 -4.78 -7.37 -14.32
N THR A 92 -4.37 -7.50 -15.59
CA THR A 92 -3.07 -8.09 -15.93
C THR A 92 -1.96 -7.26 -15.32
N ARG A 93 -1.00 -7.95 -14.67
CA ARG A 93 0.17 -7.30 -14.09
C ARG A 93 1.34 -7.38 -15.06
N VAL A 94 2.00 -6.25 -15.25
CA VAL A 94 3.18 -6.15 -16.13
C VAL A 94 4.33 -5.49 -15.40
N ARG A 95 5.56 -5.87 -15.74
CA ARG A 95 6.80 -5.21 -15.30
C ARG A 95 7.63 -4.82 -16.51
N LEU A 96 8.36 -3.72 -16.35
CA LEU A 96 9.28 -3.20 -17.35
C LEU A 96 10.66 -3.06 -16.70
N PRO A 97 11.44 -4.15 -16.61
CA PRO A 97 12.66 -4.19 -15.78
C PRO A 97 13.70 -3.14 -16.18
N GLU A 98 13.85 -2.89 -17.48
CA GLU A 98 14.86 -1.95 -17.99
C GLU A 98 14.49 -0.47 -17.75
N LEU A 99 13.20 -0.17 -17.59
CA LEU A 99 12.71 1.21 -17.40
C LEU A 99 12.35 1.53 -15.94
N PHE A 100 11.84 0.55 -15.20
CA PHE A 100 11.27 0.74 -13.86
C PHE A 100 11.69 -0.33 -12.84
N GLY A 101 12.63 -1.22 -13.20
CA GLY A 101 13.15 -2.24 -12.30
C GLY A 101 12.09 -3.20 -11.80
N SER A 102 11.77 -3.10 -10.51
CA SER A 102 10.81 -3.99 -9.82
C SER A 102 9.37 -3.48 -9.82
N LYS A 103 9.11 -2.27 -10.33
CA LYS A 103 7.77 -1.66 -10.32
C LYS A 103 6.79 -2.46 -11.17
N VAL A 104 5.63 -2.76 -10.57
CA VAL A 104 4.53 -3.47 -11.21
C VAL A 104 3.48 -2.47 -11.67
N PHE A 105 3.02 -2.64 -12.91
CA PHE A 105 1.91 -1.90 -13.47
C PHE A 105 0.72 -2.84 -13.68
N VAL A 106 -0.49 -2.31 -13.59
CA VAL A 106 -1.73 -3.05 -13.75
C VAL A 106 -2.51 -2.49 -14.93
N ILE A 107 -2.95 -3.37 -15.83
CA ILE A 107 -3.79 -2.98 -16.96
C ILE A 107 -5.17 -2.61 -16.43
N HIS A 108 -5.44 -1.32 -16.32
CA HIS A 108 -6.74 -0.78 -15.92
C HIS A 108 -7.37 0.11 -16.97
N ASP A 109 -6.65 0.38 -18.06
CA ASP A 109 -7.09 1.28 -19.11
C ASP A 109 -6.90 0.71 -20.52
N ARG A 110 -7.46 1.39 -21.52
CA ARG A 110 -7.45 1.01 -22.94
C ARG A 110 -6.86 2.10 -23.80
N MET A 111 -6.28 1.68 -24.91
CA MET A 111 -5.75 2.59 -25.93
C MET A 111 -6.72 2.67 -27.11
N HIS A 112 -6.61 3.71 -27.92
CA HIS A 112 -7.32 3.77 -29.20
C HIS A 112 -7.05 2.48 -30.04
N PRO A 113 -8.05 1.88 -30.71
CA PRO A 113 -7.93 0.60 -31.41
C PRO A 113 -6.77 0.46 -32.42
N ARG A 114 -6.24 1.57 -32.93
CA ARG A 114 -5.09 1.61 -33.86
C ARG A 114 -3.77 1.19 -33.19
N PHE A 115 -3.71 1.21 -31.85
CA PHE A 115 -2.52 0.86 -31.07
C PHE A 115 -2.69 -0.50 -30.37
N GLY A 116 -2.88 -1.56 -31.16
CA GLY A 116 -3.18 -2.89 -30.64
C GLY A 116 -2.03 -3.60 -29.90
N SER A 117 -0.78 -3.22 -30.15
CA SER A 117 0.41 -3.95 -29.69
C SER A 117 1.32 -3.16 -28.73
N ARG A 118 0.85 -2.00 -28.25
CA ARG A 118 1.62 -1.11 -27.37
C ARG A 118 1.16 -1.22 -25.93
N VAL A 119 2.04 -0.80 -25.02
CA VAL A 119 1.71 -0.57 -23.62
C VAL A 119 1.93 0.90 -23.33
N ASP A 120 0.89 1.58 -22.87
CA ASP A 120 0.94 2.98 -22.45
C ASP A 120 1.01 3.06 -20.93
N ILE A 121 2.02 3.71 -20.39
CA ILE A 121 2.22 3.84 -18.94
C ILE A 121 1.68 5.20 -18.51
N TRP A 122 0.80 5.18 -17.51
CA TRP A 122 0.28 6.42 -16.94
C TRP A 122 1.36 7.12 -16.12
N VAL A 123 1.51 8.43 -16.32
CA VAL A 123 2.37 9.33 -15.55
C VAL A 123 1.59 10.57 -15.11
N GLU A 124 2.10 11.27 -14.10
CA GLU A 124 1.34 12.36 -13.45
C GLU A 124 1.26 13.61 -14.34
N THR A 125 2.35 13.95 -15.04
CA THR A 125 2.44 15.17 -15.85
C THR A 125 2.77 14.87 -17.31
N ARG A 126 2.39 15.81 -18.18
CA ARG A 126 2.69 15.73 -19.62
C ARG A 126 4.18 15.90 -19.89
N GLU A 127 4.83 16.77 -19.13
CA GLU A 127 6.26 17.02 -19.20
C GLU A 127 7.03 15.72 -18.96
N GLU A 128 6.63 14.95 -17.94
CA GLU A 128 7.22 13.63 -17.67
C GLU A 128 6.99 12.66 -18.84
N ALA A 129 5.80 12.64 -19.44
CA ALA A 129 5.51 11.80 -20.59
C ALA A 129 6.41 12.13 -21.79
N ILE A 130 6.64 13.42 -22.05
CA ILE A 130 7.50 13.91 -23.13
C ILE A 130 8.96 13.58 -22.87
N GLU A 131 9.44 13.81 -21.65
CA GLU A 131 10.83 13.52 -21.25
C GLU A 131 11.16 12.04 -21.36
N ARG A 132 10.23 11.15 -20.95
CA ARG A 132 10.41 9.70 -21.07
C ARG A 132 10.34 9.21 -22.52
N GLY A 133 9.56 9.87 -23.37
CA GLY A 133 9.49 9.61 -24.80
C GLY A 133 8.93 8.21 -25.14
N VAL A 134 9.47 7.58 -26.19
CA VAL A 134 9.06 6.24 -26.63
C VAL A 134 10.20 5.27 -26.43
N ALA A 135 9.93 4.13 -25.80
CA ALA A 135 10.91 3.10 -25.55
C ALA A 135 10.52 1.78 -26.22
N TYR A 136 11.52 0.96 -26.57
CA TYR A 136 11.31 -0.42 -27.01
C TYR A 136 12.06 -1.35 -26.08
N THR A 137 11.31 -2.00 -25.19
CA THR A 137 11.90 -2.75 -24.07
C THR A 137 11.16 -4.05 -23.81
N THR A 138 11.73 -4.85 -22.93
CA THR A 138 11.17 -6.10 -22.43
C THR A 138 10.01 -5.85 -21.47
N VAL A 139 8.88 -6.49 -21.74
CA VAL A 139 7.69 -6.51 -20.88
C VAL A 139 7.50 -7.91 -20.33
N GLU A 140 7.50 -8.01 -19.01
CA GLU A 140 7.17 -9.22 -18.27
C GLU A 140 5.68 -9.20 -17.92
N ILE A 141 4.93 -10.26 -18.24
CA ILE A 141 3.47 -10.36 -18.08
C ILE A 141 3.15 -11.50 -17.11
N TYR A 142 2.35 -11.25 -16.07
CA TYR A 142 2.07 -12.17 -14.95
C TYR A 142 0.61 -12.63 -14.83
#